data_AF-A0A2G6Q7Y2-F1
#
_entry.id   AF-A0A2G6Q7Y2-F1
#
_cell.length_a   1.000
_cell.length_b   1.000
_cell.length_c   1.000
_cell.angle_alpha   90.00
_cell.angle_beta   90.00
_cell.angle_gamma   90.00
#
_symmetry.space_group_name_H-M   'P 1'
#
loop_
_entity.id
_entity.type
_entity.pdbx_description
1 polymer ?
#
loop_
_entity_poly.entity_id
_entity_poly.type
_entity_poly.pdbx_seq_one_letter_code
_entity_poly.pdbx_strand_id
1 'polypeptide(L)' 'MKGMSDDEFVKKYKKLVYNFVWKKYSSNEEMIKSNTGLEIDDLIQYGMIGLLKAR' A
#
# COMPACT_ATOMS: atom_id res chain seq x y z
N MET A 1 14.09 -10.29 -22.26
CA MET A 1 12.76 -9.81 -21.83
C MET A 1 12.89 -8.35 -21.45
N LYS A 2 12.06 -7.45 -21.97
CA LYS A 2 12.01 -6.08 -21.46
C LYS A 2 11.33 -6.15 -20.09
N GLY A 3 12.03 -5.78 -19.03
CA GLY A 3 11.44 -5.70 -17.70
C GLY A 3 10.33 -4.66 -17.68
N MET A 4 9.27 -4.93 -16.91
CA MET A 4 8.18 -3.96 -16.66
C MET A 4 8.76 -2.70 -16.03
N SER A 5 8.31 -1.50 -16.43
CA SER A 5 8.72 -0.27 -15.74
C SER A 5 8.09 -0.18 -14.34
N ASP A 6 8.62 0.69 -13.49
CA ASP A 6 8.05 0.91 -12.15
C ASP A 6 6.60 1.42 -12.23
N ASP A 7 6.32 2.30 -13.19
CA ASP A 7 4.97 2.82 -13.42
C ASP A 7 3.99 1.71 -13.86
N GLU A 8 4.41 0.84 -14.77
CA GLU A 8 3.61 -0.29 -15.23
C GLU A 8 3.35 -1.28 -14.08
N PHE A 9 4.36 -1.52 -13.25
CA PHE A 9 4.29 -2.40 -12.10
C PHE A 9 3.35 -1.84 -11.02
N VAL A 10 3.51 -0.57 -10.66
CA VAL A 10 2.63 0.16 -9.74
C VAL A 10 1.19 0.12 -10.26
N LYS A 11 0.96 0.42 -11.54
CA LYS A 11 -0.39 0.42 -12.12
C LYS A 11 -1.04 -0.96 -12.05
N LYS A 12 -0.27 -2.03 -12.25
CA LYS A 12 -0.75 -3.42 -12.19
C LYS A 12 -1.13 -3.84 -10.78
N TYR A 13 -0.32 -3.49 -9.78
CA TYR A 13 -0.42 -4.04 -8.43
C TYR A 13 -0.99 -3.07 -7.39
N LYS A 14 -1.26 -1.80 -7.71
CA LYS A 14 -1.83 -0.83 -6.75
C LYS A 14 -3.12 -1.31 -6.09
N LYS A 15 -4.00 -1.99 -6.85
CA LYS A 15 -5.25 -2.53 -6.31
C LYS A 15 -5.02 -3.65 -5.29
N LEU A 16 -3.96 -4.44 -5.46
CA LEU A 16 -3.59 -5.48 -4.51
C LEU A 16 -3.20 -4.86 -3.17
N VAL A 17 -2.33 -3.85 -3.19
CA VAL A 17 -1.89 -3.15 -1.97
C VAL A 17 -3.08 -2.47 -1.30
N TYR A 18 -3.88 -1.73 -2.06
CA TYR A 18 -5.09 -1.09 -1.54
C TYR A 18 -6.01 -2.10 -0.84
N ASN A 19 -6.39 -3.19 -1.53
CA ASN A 19 -7.30 -4.19 -0.97
C ASN A 19 -6.72 -4.85 0.29
N PHE A 20 -5.42 -5.13 0.30
CA PHE A 20 -4.76 -5.75 1.44
C PHE A 20 -4.74 -4.83 2.66
N VAL A 21 -4.31 -3.57 2.47
CA VAL A 21 -4.25 -2.58 3.55
C VAL A 21 -5.66 -2.29 4.06
N TRP A 22 -6.61 -2.02 3.16
CA TRP A 22 -8.00 -1.75 3.52
C TRP A 22 -8.59 -2.90 4.33
N LYS A 23 -8.52 -4.13 3.81
CA LYS A 23 -9.07 -5.31 4.50
C LYS A 23 -8.46 -5.53 5.89
N LYS A 24 -7.19 -5.17 6.08
CA LYS A 24 -6.48 -5.41 7.34
C LYS A 24 -6.68 -4.31 8.37
N TYR A 25 -6.82 -3.05 7.93
CA TYR A 25 -6.68 -1.90 8.81
C TYR A 25 -7.90 -0.97 8.83
N SER A 26 -8.84 -1.06 7.88
CA SER A 26 -9.98 -0.12 7.80
C SER A 26 -10.88 -0.17 9.04
N SER A 27 -11.00 -1.32 9.70
CA SER A 27 -11.81 -1.44 10.92
C SER A 27 -11.18 -0.76 12.14
N ASN A 28 -9.88 -0.44 12.08
CA ASN A 28 -9.08 0.07 13.19
C ASN A 28 -8.44 1.43 12.84
N GLU A 29 -8.97 2.13 11.84
CA GLU A 29 -8.42 3.37 11.30
C GLU A 29 -8.22 4.43 12.39
N GLU A 30 -9.24 4.70 13.22
CA GLU A 30 -9.14 5.67 14.30
C GLU A 30 -8.03 5.34 15.31
N MET A 31 -7.87 4.06 15.65
CA MET A 31 -6.82 3.59 16.56
C MET A 31 -5.42 3.74 15.96
N ILE A 32 -5.27 3.49 14.66
CA ILE A 32 -3.98 3.67 13.97
C ILE A 32 -3.63 5.15 13.95
N LYS A 33 -4.59 6.01 13.59
CA LYS A 33 -4.40 7.46 13.58
C LYS A 33 -4.04 8.00 14.96
N SER A 34 -4.73 7.57 16.02
CA SER A 34 -4.45 8.05 17.38
C SER A 34 -3.09 7.60 17.90
N ASN A 35 -2.66 6.37 17.58
CA ASN A 35 -1.40 5.81 18.09
C ASN A 35 -0.18 6.22 17.27
N THR A 36 -0.34 6.49 15.98
CA THR A 36 0.79 6.68 15.06
C THR A 36 0.77 8.01 14.31
N GLY A 37 -0.37 8.71 14.28
CA GLY A 37 -0.59 9.89 13.45
C GLY A 37 -0.76 9.60 11.96
N LEU A 38 -0.79 8.32 11.56
CA LEU A 38 -0.90 7.90 10.16
C LEU A 38 -2.35 7.61 9.75
N GLU A 39 -2.67 7.96 8.51
CA GLU A 39 -3.93 7.62 7.86
C GLU A 39 -3.78 6.31 7.06
N ILE A 40 -4.90 5.72 6.64
CA ILE A 40 -4.91 4.53 5.77
C ILE A 40 -4.13 4.77 4.47
N ASP A 41 -4.17 5.97 3.91
CA ASP A 41 -3.43 6.35 2.72
C ASP A 41 -1.90 6.29 2.92
N ASP A 42 -1.41 6.61 4.11
CA ASP A 42 0.01 6.48 4.44
C ASP A 42 0.43 4.99 4.46
N LEU A 43 -0.43 4.14 5.02
CA LEU A 43 -0.20 2.68 5.02
C LEU A 43 -0.22 2.10 3.60
N ILE A 44 -1.09 2.60 2.72
CA ILE A 44 -1.11 2.23 1.30
C ILE A 44 0.22 2.61 0.66
N GLN A 45 0.72 3.83 0.88
CA GLN A 45 2.00 4.27 0.35
C GLN A 45 3.17 3.41 0.85
N TYR A 46 3.22 3.10 2.15
CA TYR A 46 4.22 2.17 2.68
C TYR A 46 4.12 0.78 2.03
N GLY A 47 2.90 0.28 1.85
CA GLY A 47 2.66 -0.98 1.13
C GLY A 47 3.17 -0.94 -0.31
N MET A 48 3.00 0.19 -1.01
CA MET A 48 3.52 0.38 -2.38
C MET A 48 5.04 0.41 -2.42
N ILE A 49 5.69 1.07 -1.46
CA ILE A 49 7.16 1.07 -1.33
C ILE A 49 7.67 -0.35 -1.07
N GLY A 50 7.03 -1.10 -0.16
CA GLY A 50 7.38 -2.48 0.13
C GLY A 50 7.22 -3.38 -1.10
N LEU A 51 6.13 -3.21 -1.84
CA LEU A 51 5.87 -3.94 -3.07
C LEU A 51 6.93 -3.67 -4.15
N LEU A 52 7.34 -2.41 -4.33
CA LEU A 52 8.40 -2.03 -5.27
C LEU A 52 9.76 -2.66 -4.90
N LYS A 53 10.08 -2.71 -3.60
CA LYS A 53 11.33 -3.32 -3.10
C LYS A 53 11.36 -4.85 -3.20
N ALA A 54 10.20 -5.50 -3.20
CA ALA A 54 10.08 -6.96 -3.24
C ALA A 54 10.15 -7.54 -4.67
N ARG A 55 10.10 -6.69 -5.68
CA ARG A 55 10.24 -7.03 -7.10
C ARG A 55 11.68 -7.35 -7.45
#